data_AF-C9X4I4-F1
#
_entry.id   AF-C9X4I4-F1
#
_cell.length_a   1.000
_cell.length_b   1.000
_cell.length_c   1.000
_cell.angle_alpha   90.00
_cell.angle_beta   90.00
_cell.angle_gamma   90.00
#
_symmetry.space_group_name_H-M   'P 1'
#
loop_
_entity.id
_entity.type
_entity.pdbx_description
1 polymer ?
#
loop_
_entity_poly.entity_id
_entity_poly.type
_entity_poly.pdbx_seq_one_letter_code
_entity_poly.pdbx_strand_id
1 'polypeptide(L)'
;MNKLFLYVFLCAIICVNAHKCPRCEKNVCNLKTPKDCPAGVVTDYRKCCNICAKGLNERCGGIRNISGKCGNGLVCNVPDNSADKTGTCKRA
;
A
#
# COMPACT_ATOMS: atom_id res chain seq x y z
N MET A 1 -22.47 -20.85 -33.75
CA MET A 1 -21.61 -21.27 -32.62
C MET A 1 -20.26 -20.57 -32.55
N ASN A 2 -19.52 -20.35 -33.64
CA ASN A 2 -18.18 -19.72 -33.57
C ASN A 2 -18.12 -18.25 -33.12
N LYS A 3 -19.10 -17.42 -33.51
CA LYS A 3 -19.07 -15.98 -33.17
C LYS A 3 -19.27 -15.72 -31.66
N LEU A 4 -20.08 -16.56 -31.00
CA LEU A 4 -20.34 -16.43 -29.56
C LEU A 4 -19.07 -16.73 -28.75
N PHE A 5 -18.34 -17.78 -29.11
CA PHE A 5 -17.04 -18.08 -28.50
C PHE A 5 -16.03 -16.96 -28.74
N LEU A 6 -16.02 -16.36 -29.94
CA LEU A 6 -15.11 -15.25 -30.26
C LEU A 6 -15.40 -14.00 -29.42
N TYR A 7 -16.68 -13.66 -29.20
CA TYR A 7 -17.07 -12.55 -28.32
C TYR A 7 -16.75 -12.80 -26.85
N VAL A 8 -16.95 -14.03 -26.37
CA VAL A 8 -16.57 -14.41 -24.99
C VAL A 8 -15.05 -14.32 -24.80
N PHE A 9 -14.27 -14.76 -25.79
CA PHE A 9 -12.81 -14.69 -25.74
C PHE A 9 -12.31 -13.23 -25.78
N LEU A 10 -12.89 -12.37 -26.63
CA LEU A 10 -12.58 -10.93 -26.65
C LEU A 10 -12.91 -10.26 -25.31
N CYS A 11 -14.06 -10.57 -24.72
CA CYS A 11 -14.48 -10.00 -23.44
C CYS A 11 -13.53 -10.42 -22.30
N ALA A 12 -13.11 -11.69 -22.27
CA ALA A 12 -12.12 -12.18 -21.31
C ALA A 12 -10.78 -11.43 -21.42
N ILE A 13 -10.29 -11.16 -22.64
CA ILE A 13 -9.04 -10.40 -22.86
C ILE A 13 -9.17 -8.96 -22.37
N ILE A 14 -10.32 -8.30 -22.56
CA ILE A 14 -10.56 -6.93 -22.11
C ILE A 14 -10.57 -6.87 -20.57
N CYS A 15 -11.22 -7.82 -19.90
CA CYS A 15 -11.28 -7.89 -18.44
C CYS A 15 -9.91 -8.08 -17.78
N VAL A 16 -9.00 -8.83 -18.40
CA VAL A 16 -7.63 -9.05 -17.87
C VAL A 16 -6.80 -7.77 -17.85
N ASN A 17 -7.07 -6.81 -18.74
CA ASN A 17 -6.28 -5.58 -18.85
C ASN A 17 -6.77 -4.44 -17.94
N ALA A 18 -7.92 -4.59 -17.27
CA ALA A 18 -8.56 -3.55 -16.46
C ALA A 18 -7.93 -3.35 -15.06
N HIS A 19 -6.93 -4.15 -14.67
CA HIS A 19 -6.34 -4.09 -13.33
C HIS A 19 -4.87 -3.66 -13.32
N LYS A 20 -4.49 -2.73 -14.21
CA LYS A 20 -3.18 -2.07 -14.11
C LYS A 20 -3.30 -0.93 -13.10
N CYS A 21 -2.62 -1.08 -11.96
CA CYS A 21 -2.39 0.06 -11.08
C CYS A 21 -1.82 1.22 -11.93
N PRO A 22 -2.27 2.47 -11.71
CA PRO A 22 -1.72 3.61 -12.45
C PRO A 22 -0.20 3.60 -12.32
N ARG A 23 0.49 3.99 -13.41
CA ARG A 23 1.95 4.05 -13.41
C ARG A 23 2.42 4.98 -12.29
N CYS A 24 3.54 4.65 -11.68
CA CYS A 24 4.12 5.50 -10.64
C CYS A 24 4.70 6.77 -11.26
N GLU A 25 4.12 7.90 -10.91
CA GLU A 25 4.54 9.23 -11.33
C GLU A 25 5.09 9.99 -10.11
N LYS A 26 6.41 9.99 -9.92
CA LYS A 26 7.03 10.56 -8.69
C LYS A 26 6.87 12.07 -8.56
N ASN A 27 6.69 12.78 -9.67
CA ASN A 27 6.42 14.21 -9.75
C ASN A 27 5.11 14.62 -9.06
N VAL A 28 4.14 13.72 -8.91
CA VAL A 28 2.91 14.00 -8.15
C VAL A 28 3.06 13.77 -6.65
N CYS A 29 4.19 13.22 -6.21
CA CYS A 29 4.44 12.93 -4.80
C CYS A 29 4.93 14.17 -4.06
N ASN A 30 4.36 14.43 -2.88
CA ASN A 30 4.97 15.30 -1.88
C ASN A 30 6.10 14.56 -1.17
N LEU A 31 7.25 14.41 -1.86
CA LEU A 31 8.38 13.63 -1.38
C LEU A 31 8.85 14.15 -0.02
N LYS A 32 8.82 13.27 0.98
CA LYS A 32 9.35 13.56 2.31
C LYS A 32 10.83 13.19 2.40
N THR A 33 11.60 14.05 3.04
CA THR A 33 13.01 13.78 3.34
C THR A 33 13.15 13.21 4.76
N PRO A 34 14.26 12.54 5.08
CA PRO A 34 14.52 12.08 6.45
C PRO A 34 14.49 13.20 7.50
N LYS A 35 14.75 14.46 7.12
CA LYS A 35 14.66 15.61 8.02
C LYS A 35 13.22 15.93 8.42
N ASP A 36 12.25 15.61 7.57
CA ASP A 36 10.83 15.88 7.79
C ASP A 36 10.13 14.78 8.60
N CYS A 37 10.74 13.60 8.70
CA CYS A 37 10.12 12.41 9.26
C CYS A 37 10.96 11.84 10.40
N PRO A 38 10.65 12.17 11.67
CA PRO A 38 11.44 11.72 12.82
C PRO A 38 11.43 10.21 13.02
N ALA A 39 10.37 9.53 12.57
CA ALA A 39 10.26 8.07 12.58
C ALA A 39 10.88 7.40 11.33
N GLY A 40 11.47 8.18 10.42
CA GLY A 40 12.02 7.72 9.15
C GLY A 40 11.05 7.81 7.98
N VAL A 41 11.54 7.47 6.80
CA VAL A 41 10.80 7.52 5.53
C VAL A 41 10.53 6.09 5.06
N VAL A 42 9.29 5.83 4.67
CA VAL A 42 8.85 4.57 4.08
C VAL A 42 8.17 4.86 2.75
N THR A 43 8.09 3.86 1.88
CA THR A 43 7.31 4.01 0.65
C THR A 43 5.85 3.64 0.90
N ASP A 44 4.93 4.32 0.23
CA ASP A 44 3.50 4.02 0.25
C ASP A 44 3.18 2.57 -0.17
N TYR A 45 1.91 2.18 -0.14
CA TYR A 45 1.50 0.82 -0.49
C TYR A 45 1.72 0.48 -1.97
N ARG A 46 1.74 1.51 -2.84
CA ARG A 46 2.00 1.38 -4.28
C ARG A 46 3.50 1.33 -4.59
N LYS A 47 4.36 1.48 -3.57
CA LYS A 47 5.82 1.57 -3.70
C LYS A 47 6.26 2.73 -4.61
N CYS A 48 5.52 3.84 -4.58
CA CYS A 48 5.75 5.00 -5.43
C CYS A 48 6.27 6.20 -4.64
N CYS A 49 5.46 6.72 -3.70
CA CYS A 49 5.80 7.94 -2.97
C CYS A 49 6.51 7.63 -1.65
N ASN A 50 7.52 8.43 -1.32
CA ASN A 50 8.13 8.48 -0.01
C ASN A 50 7.23 9.26 0.97
N ILE A 51 6.81 8.60 2.04
CA ILE A 51 5.94 9.13 3.09
C ILE A 51 6.61 8.96 4.46
N CYS A 52 6.16 9.72 5.46
CA CYS A 52 6.65 9.52 6.82
C CYS A 52 6.16 8.19 7.39
N ALA A 53 7.08 7.49 8.05
CA ALA A 53 6.76 6.27 8.78
C ALA A 53 6.05 6.59 10.11
N LYS A 54 5.45 5.55 10.69
CA LYS A 54 4.83 5.56 12.00
C LYS A 54 5.86 5.23 13.08
N GLY A 55 5.90 6.06 14.11
CA GLY A 55 6.74 5.92 15.29
C GLY A 55 6.22 4.89 16.28
N LEU A 56 6.96 4.70 17.37
CA LEU A 56 6.63 3.74 18.42
C LEU A 56 5.24 4.05 19.01
N ASN A 57 4.45 3.00 19.22
CA ASN A 57 3.08 3.07 19.74
C ASN A 57 2.04 3.80 18.85
N GLU A 58 2.40 4.22 17.64
CA GLU A 58 1.42 4.77 16.70
C GLU A 58 0.62 3.67 16.00
N ARG A 59 -0.61 4.01 15.59
CA ARG A 59 -1.48 3.14 14.80
C ARG A 59 -0.84 2.86 13.43
N CYS A 60 -0.88 1.61 12.99
CA CYS A 60 -0.29 1.15 11.73
C CYS A 60 -1.14 0.05 11.06
N GLY A 61 -0.76 -0.34 9.85
CA GLY A 61 -1.37 -1.43 9.12
C GLY A 61 -2.66 -1.00 8.41
N GLY A 62 -3.66 -1.88 8.42
CA GLY A 62 -4.87 -1.71 7.64
C GLY A 62 -4.75 -2.32 6.25
N ILE A 63 -5.88 -2.48 5.56
CA ILE A 63 -5.90 -2.91 4.17
C ILE A 63 -5.01 -1.97 3.34
N ARG A 64 -3.99 -2.54 2.69
CA ARG A 64 -2.97 -1.79 1.94
C ARG A 64 -2.25 -0.72 2.77
N ASN A 65 -2.03 -0.95 4.08
CA ASN A 65 -1.34 0.00 4.97
C ASN A 65 -1.99 1.39 5.04
N ILE A 66 -3.32 1.49 4.96
CA ILE A 66 -4.03 2.78 5.00
C ILE A 66 -3.79 3.55 6.31
N SER A 67 -3.49 2.85 7.41
CA SER A 67 -3.13 3.45 8.70
C SER A 67 -1.63 3.76 8.82
N GLY A 68 -0.83 3.51 7.79
CA GLY A 68 0.60 3.78 7.74
C GLY A 68 1.48 2.55 8.01
N LYS A 69 2.78 2.71 7.74
CA LYS A 69 3.82 1.69 7.96
C LYS A 69 4.78 2.16 9.04
N CYS A 70 5.21 1.25 9.90
CA CYS A 70 6.16 1.56 10.97
C CYS A 70 7.55 1.92 10.42
N GLY A 71 8.24 2.76 11.18
CA GLY A 71 9.60 3.21 10.90
C GLY A 71 10.68 2.16 11.17
N ASN A 72 11.93 2.61 11.09
CA ASN A 72 13.09 1.74 11.27
C ASN A 72 13.09 1.08 12.66
N GLY A 73 13.32 -0.24 12.70
CA GLY A 73 13.36 -1.02 13.95
C GLY A 73 12.00 -1.27 14.59
N LEU A 74 10.90 -0.99 13.87
CA LEU A 74 9.54 -1.18 14.36
C LEU A 74 8.74 -2.13 13.45
N VAL A 75 7.92 -2.98 14.07
CA VAL A 75 6.96 -3.88 13.40
C VAL A 75 5.53 -3.49 13.75
N CYS A 76 4.61 -3.64 12.81
CA CYS A 76 3.19 -3.42 13.07
C CYS A 76 2.60 -4.65 13.75
N ASN A 77 2.37 -4.57 15.07
CA ASN A 77 1.74 -5.64 15.83
C ASN A 77 0.22 -5.56 15.66
N VAL A 78 -0.34 -6.45 14.84
CA VAL A 78 -1.77 -6.52 14.55
C VAL A 78 -2.40 -7.61 15.43
N PRO A 79 -3.36 -7.27 16.31
CA PRO A 79 -4.07 -8.29 17.09
C PRO A 79 -4.87 -9.24 16.19
N ASP A 80 -4.96 -10.52 16.56
CA ASP A 80 -5.67 -11.54 15.77
C ASP A 80 -7.14 -11.18 15.49
N ASN A 81 -7.79 -10.47 16.43
CA ASN A 81 -9.19 -10.06 16.33
C ASN A 81 -9.39 -8.71 15.59
N SER A 82 -8.35 -8.18 14.92
CA SER A 82 -8.43 -6.90 14.21
C SER A 82 -9.06 -7.07 12.83
N ALA A 83 -10.38 -6.85 12.73
CA ALA A 83 -11.13 -6.92 11.48
C ALA A 83 -10.53 -6.03 10.37
N ASP A 84 -10.09 -4.82 10.75
CA ASP A 84 -9.52 -3.85 9.81
C ASP A 84 -8.05 -4.12 9.49
N LYS A 85 -7.42 -5.14 10.10
CA LYS A 85 -5.98 -5.43 10.04
C LYS A 85 -5.09 -4.27 10.52
N THR A 86 -5.61 -3.42 11.40
CA THR A 86 -4.85 -2.34 12.02
C THR A 86 -4.23 -2.78 13.33
N GLY A 87 -3.08 -2.21 13.66
CA GLY A 87 -2.31 -2.56 14.84
C GLY A 87 -1.54 -1.36 15.37
N THR A 88 -0.47 -1.65 16.10
CA THR A 88 0.38 -0.63 16.71
C THR A 88 1.85 -0.92 16.48
N CYS A 89 2.64 0.10 16.18
CA CYS A 89 4.08 -0.07 16.00
C CYS A 89 4.76 -0.44 17.33
N LYS A 90 5.48 -1.55 17.32
CA LYS A 90 6.28 -2.07 18.45
C LYS A 90 7.70 -2.31 17.98
N ARG A 91 8.65 -2.43 18.92
CA ARG A 91 10.03 -2.82 18.56
C ARG A 91 10.01 -4.21 17.94
N ALA A 92 10.75 -4.36 16.84
CA ALA A 92 10.92 -5.63 16.14
C ALA A 92 11.67 -6.66 17.00
#